data_AF-D8K927-F1
#
_entry.id   AF-D8K927-F1
#
_cell.length_a   1.000
_cell.length_b   1.000
_cell.length_c   1.000
_cell.angle_alpha   90.00
_cell.angle_beta   90.00
_cell.angle_gamma   90.00
#
_symmetry.space_group_name_H-M   'P 1'
#
loop_
_entity.id
_entity.type
_entity.pdbx_description
1 polymer ?
#
loop_
_entity_poly.entity_id
_entity_poly.type
_entity_poly.pdbx_seq_one_letter_code
_entity_poly.pdbx_strand_id
1 'polypeptide(L)'
;MEKTGQVESFSLFVPVVNNLPPVLGQVFLCVDSRAGKRSASRPTTLNIPTAVFMTNPNEDYYAWTQETIEKLRQGRLNEVNMEVLIEELEDMGRSERRGIESRLSVLLMHLLKWQYQPDRRGHRWRATVKEQRLRVKRLLRDNPSLQSQFATINTEAYESAVLKAVADTHKAETTFPSTFEQTGWTLEQVLDMDFYPNNV
;
A
#
# COMPACT_ATOMS: atom_id res chain seq x y z
N MET A 1 62.34 -6.39 -15.35
CA MET A 1 61.62 -7.65 -15.64
C MET A 1 60.15 -7.39 -15.32
N GLU A 2 59.36 -6.87 -16.26
CA GLU A 2 58.56 -7.65 -17.25
C GLU A 2 57.55 -8.57 -16.53
N LYS A 3 56.22 -8.52 -16.71
CA LYS A 3 55.32 -8.07 -17.80
C LYS A 3 53.98 -7.60 -17.19
N THR A 4 53.44 -6.43 -17.53
CA THR A 4 52.29 -6.23 -18.44
C THR A 4 51.22 -7.32 -18.38
N GLY A 5 50.06 -6.99 -17.80
CA GLY A 5 48.84 -7.78 -17.78
C GLY A 5 47.62 -6.87 -17.84
N GLN A 6 47.33 -6.40 -19.05
CA GLN A 6 46.11 -5.70 -19.44
C GLN A 6 44.90 -6.63 -19.24
N VAL A 7 43.85 -6.16 -18.58
CA VAL A 7 42.52 -6.79 -18.64
C VAL A 7 41.48 -5.70 -18.85
N GLU A 8 40.63 -5.96 -19.82
CA GLU A 8 39.85 -4.99 -20.55
C GLU A 8 38.58 -4.52 -19.82
N SER A 9 38.26 -3.26 -20.10
CA SER A 9 36.95 -2.62 -20.11
C SER A 9 35.73 -3.57 -20.09
N PHE A 10 34.92 -3.47 -19.03
CA PHE A 10 33.47 -3.74 -19.11
C PHE A 10 32.71 -2.48 -18.70
N SER A 11 32.42 -1.65 -19.70
CA SER A 11 31.43 -0.59 -19.61
C SER A 11 30.06 -1.23 -19.49
N LEU A 12 29.43 -1.13 -18.31
CA LEU A 12 28.02 -1.45 -18.13
C LEU A 12 27.19 -0.35 -18.79
N PHE A 13 26.94 -0.52 -20.07
CA PHE A 13 25.98 0.26 -20.86
C PHE A 13 24.57 -0.12 -20.41
N VAL A 14 23.94 0.72 -19.59
CA VAL A 14 22.50 0.65 -19.32
C VAL A 14 21.79 1.25 -20.54
N PRO A 15 21.00 0.49 -21.32
CA PRO A 15 20.20 1.10 -22.37
C PRO A 15 19.06 1.90 -21.72
N VAL A 16 19.13 3.22 -21.87
CA VAL A 16 18.00 4.13 -21.76
C VAL A 16 16.95 3.68 -22.78
N VAL A 17 15.84 3.12 -22.32
CA VAL A 17 14.70 2.78 -23.18
C VAL A 17 13.93 4.07 -23.47
N ASN A 18 14.44 4.87 -24.40
CA ASN A 18 13.68 5.91 -25.08
C ASN A 18 13.20 5.32 -26.42
N ASN A 19 11.95 4.86 -26.45
CA ASN A 19 11.24 4.60 -27.71
C ASN A 19 9.75 4.88 -27.51
N LEU A 20 9.40 6.16 -27.45
CA LEU A 20 8.08 6.63 -27.88
C LEU A 20 8.12 6.77 -29.41
N PRO A 21 7.20 6.15 -30.17
CA PRO A 21 7.09 6.44 -31.59
C PRO A 21 6.54 7.86 -31.83
N PRO A 22 7.01 8.56 -32.87
CA PRO A 22 6.48 9.86 -33.25
C PRO A 22 5.13 9.63 -33.93
N VAL A 23 4.03 10.07 -33.31
CA VAL A 23 2.71 10.07 -33.95
C VAL A 23 2.61 11.30 -34.86
N LEU A 24 3.33 11.31 -35.98
CA LEU A 24 3.05 12.19 -37.11
C LEU A 24 2.16 11.43 -38.10
N GLY A 25 0.86 11.53 -37.87
CA GLY A 25 -0.17 11.17 -38.84
C GLY A 25 -0.74 12.41 -39.53
N GLN A 26 0.11 13.24 -40.15
CA GLN A 26 -0.37 14.21 -41.14
C GLN A 26 -0.58 13.45 -42.45
N VAL A 27 -1.81 13.03 -42.69
CA VAL A 27 -2.23 12.58 -44.02
C VAL A 27 -2.25 13.81 -44.93
N PHE A 28 -1.15 14.07 -45.62
CA PHE A 28 -1.15 14.94 -46.79
C PHE A 28 -1.92 14.22 -47.90
N LEU A 29 -3.17 14.60 -48.11
CA LEU A 29 -3.87 14.30 -49.35
C LEU A 29 -3.23 15.13 -50.46
N CYS A 30 -2.58 14.47 -51.41
CA CYS A 30 -2.23 15.08 -52.68
C CYS A 30 -3.54 15.36 -53.43
N VAL A 31 -3.99 16.62 -53.44
CA VAL A 31 -5.15 17.04 -54.23
C VAL A 31 -4.63 17.53 -55.57
N ASP A 32 -4.72 16.68 -56.60
CA ASP A 32 -4.63 17.14 -57.99
C ASP A 32 -5.81 18.08 -58.28
N SER A 33 -5.48 19.35 -58.55
CA SER A 33 -6.46 20.39 -58.85
C SER A 33 -6.66 20.51 -60.37
N ARG A 34 -7.65 19.77 -60.90
CA ARG A 34 -8.36 20.18 -62.13
C ARG A 34 -9.86 20.18 -61.88
N ALA A 35 -10.38 21.40 -61.81
CA ALA A 35 -11.74 21.87 -62.06
C ALA A 35 -12.88 20.82 -62.10
N GLY A 36 -13.78 20.87 -61.12
CA GLY A 36 -15.09 20.22 -61.26
C GLY A 36 -15.93 20.14 -59.99
N LYS A 37 -16.81 21.13 -59.79
CA LYS A 37 -18.07 21.10 -59.01
C LYS A 37 -18.03 20.58 -57.57
N ARG A 38 -18.19 21.53 -56.64
CA ARG A 38 -18.42 21.33 -55.21
C ARG A 38 -19.67 20.46 -54.98
N SER A 39 -19.48 19.29 -54.39
CA SER A 39 -20.48 18.61 -53.56
C SER A 39 -19.95 18.66 -52.14
N ALA A 40 -20.67 19.33 -51.25
CA ALA A 40 -20.30 19.46 -49.84
C ALA A 40 -20.52 18.12 -49.14
N SER A 41 -19.49 17.28 -49.07
CA SER A 41 -19.46 16.18 -48.12
C SER A 41 -19.37 16.74 -46.70
N ARG A 42 -20.39 16.47 -45.88
CA ARG A 42 -20.38 16.77 -44.44
C ARG A 42 -19.12 16.16 -43.81
N PRO A 43 -18.44 16.83 -42.87
CA PRO A 43 -17.43 16.17 -42.07
C PRO A 43 -18.13 15.05 -41.28
N THR A 44 -17.78 13.80 -41.59
CA THR A 44 -18.19 12.65 -40.80
C THR A 44 -17.57 12.83 -39.42
N THR A 45 -18.39 13.21 -38.44
CA THR A 45 -18.02 13.13 -37.03
C THR A 45 -17.69 11.67 -36.77
N LEU A 46 -16.41 11.34 -36.61
CA LEU A 46 -16.01 10.03 -36.12
C LEU A 46 -16.50 9.99 -34.67
N ASN A 47 -17.69 9.44 -34.48
CA ASN A 47 -18.24 9.17 -33.18
C ASN A 47 -17.40 8.03 -32.61
N ILE A 48 -16.24 8.36 -32.01
CA ILE A 48 -15.54 7.44 -31.12
C ILE A 48 -16.54 7.23 -29.98
N PRO A 49 -17.09 6.02 -29.77
CA PRO A 49 -17.97 5.80 -28.64
C PRO A 49 -17.10 5.90 -27.37
N THR A 50 -17.06 7.10 -26.80
CA THR A 50 -16.60 7.36 -25.43
C THR A 50 -17.64 6.80 -24.48
N ALA A 51 -17.72 5.47 -24.45
CA ALA A 51 -18.44 4.70 -23.46
C ALA A 51 -17.76 3.33 -23.38
N VAL A 52 -16.45 3.35 -23.09
CA VAL A 52 -15.85 2.19 -22.42
C VAL A 52 -16.56 2.16 -21.07
N PHE A 53 -17.45 1.19 -20.89
CA PHE A 53 -18.04 0.89 -19.59
C PHE A 53 -16.90 0.59 -18.63
N MET A 54 -16.45 1.62 -17.91
CA MET A 54 -15.45 1.49 -16.87
C MET A 54 -16.19 1.00 -15.64
N THR A 55 -15.99 -0.26 -15.27
CA THR A 55 -16.41 -0.74 -13.95
C THR A 55 -15.78 0.19 -12.91
N ASN A 56 -16.56 0.79 -12.01
CA ASN A 56 -16.05 1.70 -10.99
C ASN A 56 -15.55 0.89 -9.78
N PRO A 57 -14.32 1.09 -9.28
CA PRO A 57 -13.85 0.40 -8.07
C PRO A 57 -14.76 0.62 -6.86
N ASN A 58 -15.48 1.74 -6.79
CA ASN A 58 -16.43 2.04 -5.72
C ASN A 58 -17.76 1.26 -5.80
N GLU A 59 -18.11 0.71 -6.97
CA GLU A 59 -19.37 -0.03 -7.17
C GLU A 59 -19.14 -1.55 -7.14
N ASP A 60 -18.11 -2.02 -7.86
CA ASP A 60 -17.70 -3.42 -7.87
C ASP A 60 -16.18 -3.53 -8.02
N TYR A 61 -15.49 -3.44 -6.89
CA TYR A 61 -14.04 -3.52 -6.82
C TYR A 61 -13.47 -4.80 -7.43
N TYR A 62 -14.16 -5.93 -7.23
CA TYR A 62 -13.67 -7.22 -7.72
C TYR A 62 -13.75 -7.29 -9.24
N ALA A 63 -14.91 -6.95 -9.83
CA ALA A 63 -15.07 -6.92 -11.27
C ALA A 63 -14.12 -5.90 -11.92
N TRP A 64 -13.97 -4.70 -11.33
CA TRP A 64 -13.01 -3.69 -11.80
C TRP A 64 -11.57 -4.22 -11.79
N THR A 65 -11.17 -4.93 -10.74
CA THR A 65 -9.82 -5.52 -10.64
C THR A 65 -9.59 -6.54 -11.75
N GLN A 66 -10.55 -7.45 -12.00
CA GLN A 66 -10.42 -8.46 -13.05
C GLN A 66 -10.36 -7.83 -14.45
N GLU A 67 -11.21 -6.85 -14.74
CA GLU A 67 -11.21 -6.14 -16.02
C GLU A 67 -9.90 -5.39 -16.25
N THR A 68 -9.43 -4.66 -15.22
CA THR A 68 -8.17 -3.90 -15.28
C THR A 68 -6.98 -4.83 -15.52
N ILE A 69 -6.92 -5.97 -14.82
CA ILE A 69 -5.87 -6.98 -15.04
C ILE A 69 -5.88 -7.50 -16.47
N GLU A 70 -7.05 -7.79 -17.04
CA GLU A 70 -7.14 -8.30 -18.39
C GLU A 70 -6.68 -7.26 -19.44
N LYS A 71 -7.10 -6.00 -19.27
CA LYS A 71 -6.61 -4.89 -20.12
C LYS A 71 -5.10 -4.72 -20.05
N LEU A 72 -4.51 -4.81 -18.85
CA LEU A 72 -3.06 -4.73 -18.65
C LEU A 72 -2.34 -5.91 -19.32
N ARG A 73 -2.85 -7.14 -19.19
CA ARG A 73 -2.28 -8.33 -19.85
C ARG A 73 -2.30 -8.25 -21.37
N GLN A 74 -3.35 -7.64 -21.93
CA GLN A 74 -3.48 -7.41 -23.37
C GLN A 74 -2.68 -6.21 -23.88
N GLY A 75 -1.99 -5.46 -23.00
CA GLY A 75 -1.26 -4.25 -23.36
C GLY A 75 -2.15 -3.06 -23.75
N ARG A 76 -3.45 -3.12 -23.43
CA ARG A 76 -4.45 -2.08 -23.76
C ARG A 76 -4.40 -0.93 -22.76
N LEU A 77 -3.22 -0.33 -22.60
CA LEU A 77 -2.98 0.71 -21.59
C LEU A 77 -3.86 1.95 -21.77
N ASN A 78 -4.23 2.28 -23.01
CA ASN A 78 -5.11 3.41 -23.33
C ASN A 78 -6.56 3.22 -22.82
N GLU A 79 -6.92 2.01 -22.39
CA GLU A 79 -8.26 1.68 -21.89
C GLU A 79 -8.32 1.50 -20.36
N VAL A 80 -7.17 1.66 -19.71
CA VAL A 80 -7.04 1.66 -18.25
C VAL A 80 -7.06 3.10 -17.76
N ASN A 81 -7.91 3.39 -16.78
CA ASN A 81 -7.82 4.67 -16.07
C ASN A 81 -6.59 4.62 -15.16
N MET A 82 -5.47 5.18 -15.63
CA MET A 82 -4.19 5.14 -14.91
C MET A 82 -4.23 5.95 -13.61
N GLU A 83 -4.97 7.06 -13.57
CA GLU A 83 -5.10 7.89 -12.36
C GLU A 83 -5.78 7.09 -11.24
N VAL A 84 -6.91 6.46 -11.57
CA VAL A 84 -7.64 5.60 -10.62
C VAL A 84 -6.81 4.38 -10.22
N LEU A 85 -6.12 3.73 -11.16
CA LEU A 85 -5.26 2.58 -10.84
C LEU A 85 -4.13 2.96 -9.87
N ILE A 86 -3.48 4.12 -10.06
CA ILE A 86 -2.42 4.59 -9.17
C ILE A 86 -2.98 4.87 -7.78
N GLU A 87 -4.11 5.60 -7.69
CA GLU A 87 -4.78 5.89 -6.43
C GLU A 87 -5.11 4.61 -5.65
N GLU A 88 -5.71 3.63 -6.32
CA GLU A 88 -6.06 2.34 -5.71
C GLU A 88 -4.82 1.56 -5.25
N LEU A 89 -3.71 1.60 -5.99
CA LEU A 89 -2.44 0.97 -5.59
C LEU A 89 -1.80 1.66 -4.38
N GLU A 90 -1.84 3.00 -4.34
CA GLU A 90 -1.40 3.76 -3.18
C GLU A 90 -2.27 3.44 -1.96
N ASP A 91 -3.58 3.33 -2.14
CA ASP A 91 -4.52 2.98 -1.08
C ASP A 91 -4.35 1.56 -0.57
N MET A 92 -4.11 0.60 -1.46
CA MET A 92 -3.74 -0.77 -1.08
C MET A 92 -2.50 -0.77 -0.19
N GLY A 93 -1.43 -0.06 -0.60
CA GLY A 93 -0.20 0.05 0.20
C GLY A 93 -0.42 0.71 1.56
N ARG A 94 -1.19 1.82 1.60
CA ARG A 94 -1.60 2.48 2.87
C ARG A 94 -2.45 1.56 3.74
N SER A 95 -3.29 0.71 3.16
CA SER A 95 -4.17 -0.19 3.90
C SER A 95 -3.38 -1.27 4.66
N GLU A 96 -2.32 -1.82 4.07
CA GLU A 96 -1.45 -2.81 4.73
C GLU A 96 -0.74 -2.20 5.95
N ARG A 97 -0.19 -0.98 5.82
CA ARG A 97 0.40 -0.24 6.94
C ARG A 97 -0.62 0.01 8.06
N ARG A 98 -1.79 0.56 7.73
CA ARG A 98 -2.90 0.79 8.68
C ARG A 98 -3.37 -0.51 9.34
N GLY A 99 -3.30 -1.64 8.62
CA GLY A 99 -3.61 -2.97 9.13
C GLY A 99 -2.68 -3.42 10.25
N ILE A 100 -1.39 -3.12 10.16
CA ILE A 100 -0.41 -3.37 11.23
C ILE A 100 -0.71 -2.46 12.42
N GLU A 101 -0.83 -1.16 12.18
CA GLU A 101 -1.10 -0.15 13.20
C GLU A 101 -2.34 -0.50 14.02
N SER A 102 -3.48 -0.74 13.37
CA SER A 102 -4.75 -1.09 14.03
C SER A 102 -4.64 -2.30 14.95
N ARG A 103 -3.96 -3.35 14.50
CA ARG A 103 -3.75 -4.58 15.28
C ARG A 103 -2.80 -4.36 16.45
N LEU A 104 -1.75 -3.59 16.22
CA LEU A 104 -0.78 -3.23 17.23
C LEU A 104 -1.43 -2.36 18.31
N SER A 105 -2.30 -1.42 17.95
CA SER A 105 -3.07 -0.61 18.89
C SER A 105 -3.95 -1.47 19.80
N VAL A 106 -4.63 -2.48 19.25
CA VAL A 106 -5.44 -3.42 20.05
C VAL A 106 -4.56 -4.30 20.95
N LEU A 107 -3.41 -4.75 20.45
CA LEU A 107 -2.43 -5.53 21.21
C LEU A 107 -1.89 -4.73 22.40
N LEU A 108 -1.34 -3.55 22.15
CA LEU A 108 -0.78 -2.66 23.16
C LEU A 108 -1.83 -2.26 24.20
N MET A 109 -3.06 -1.97 23.77
CA MET A 109 -4.17 -1.69 24.69
C MET A 109 -4.42 -2.89 25.62
N HIS A 110 -4.42 -4.12 25.11
CA HIS A 110 -4.58 -5.30 25.97
C HIS A 110 -3.40 -5.52 26.91
N LEU A 111 -2.18 -5.20 26.51
CA LEU A 111 -1.00 -5.26 27.38
C LEU A 111 -1.07 -4.19 28.49
N LEU A 112 -1.52 -2.97 28.18
CA LEU A 112 -1.79 -1.93 29.19
C LEU A 112 -2.88 -2.41 30.16
N LYS A 113 -4.01 -2.90 29.66
CA LYS A 113 -5.08 -3.47 30.51
C LYS A 113 -4.56 -4.63 31.37
N TRP A 114 -3.67 -5.46 30.82
CA TRP A 114 -3.04 -6.54 31.56
C TRP A 114 -2.23 -6.04 32.76
N GLN A 115 -1.44 -4.98 32.59
CA GLN A 115 -0.65 -4.39 33.66
C GLN A 115 -1.53 -3.70 34.70
N TYR A 116 -2.47 -2.86 34.26
CA TYR A 116 -3.21 -1.94 35.13
C TYR A 116 -4.56 -2.47 35.65
N GLN A 117 -5.02 -3.65 35.21
CA GLN A 117 -6.22 -4.32 35.73
C GLN A 117 -5.94 -5.80 36.08
N PRO A 118 -5.11 -6.08 37.10
CA PRO A 118 -4.74 -7.44 37.51
C PRO A 118 -5.93 -8.36 37.74
N ASP A 119 -6.97 -7.84 38.39
CA ASP A 119 -8.16 -8.61 38.78
C ASP A 119 -9.04 -9.05 37.60
N ARG A 120 -8.79 -8.49 36.41
CA ARG A 120 -9.56 -8.78 35.18
C ARG A 120 -8.77 -9.64 34.19
N ARG A 121 -7.56 -10.06 34.54
CA ARG A 121 -6.75 -10.97 33.72
C ARG A 121 -7.50 -12.28 33.53
N GLY A 122 -7.60 -12.73 32.28
CA GLY A 122 -8.33 -13.95 31.98
C GLY A 122 -7.99 -14.54 30.62
N HIS A 123 -8.53 -15.73 30.36
CA HIS A 123 -8.31 -16.46 29.11
C HIS A 123 -8.70 -15.65 27.87
N ARG A 124 -9.78 -14.88 27.94
CA ARG A 124 -10.24 -14.05 26.81
C ARG A 124 -9.19 -13.01 26.42
N TRP A 125 -8.59 -12.30 27.39
CA TRP A 125 -7.56 -11.30 27.10
C TRP A 125 -6.28 -11.94 26.56
N ARG A 126 -5.85 -13.07 27.12
CA ARG A 126 -4.71 -13.84 26.59
C ARG A 126 -4.95 -14.29 25.15
N ALA A 127 -6.16 -14.75 24.83
CA ALA A 127 -6.54 -15.14 23.47
C ALA A 127 -6.44 -13.96 22.51
N THR A 128 -6.99 -12.79 22.87
CA THR A 128 -6.89 -11.58 22.04
C THR A 128 -5.43 -11.16 21.83
N VAL A 129 -4.60 -11.16 22.89
CA VAL A 129 -3.17 -10.82 22.79
C VAL A 129 -2.45 -11.76 21.81
N LYS A 130 -2.63 -13.08 21.96
CA LYS A 130 -2.02 -14.07 21.07
C LYS A 130 -2.49 -13.93 19.63
N GLU A 131 -3.79 -13.66 19.42
CA GLU A 131 -4.34 -13.44 18.08
C GLU A 131 -3.71 -12.20 17.42
N GLN A 132 -3.67 -11.06 18.12
CA GLN A 132 -3.11 -9.84 17.54
C GLN A 132 -1.62 -9.99 17.23
N ARG A 133 -0.84 -10.63 18.12
CA ARG A 133 0.58 -10.96 17.86
C ARG A 133 0.75 -11.79 16.60
N LEU A 134 -0.05 -12.85 16.44
CA LEU A 134 -0.01 -13.72 15.27
C LEU A 134 -0.35 -12.94 13.99
N ARG A 135 -1.38 -12.08 14.05
CA ARG A 135 -1.80 -11.27 12.90
C ARG A 135 -0.75 -10.23 12.51
N VAL A 136 -0.15 -9.53 13.48
CA VAL A 136 0.93 -8.57 13.22
C VAL A 136 2.15 -9.28 12.61
N LYS A 137 2.57 -10.42 13.18
CA LYS A 137 3.68 -11.22 12.63
C LYS A 137 3.42 -11.66 11.20
N ARG A 138 2.19 -12.06 10.87
CA ARG A 138 1.82 -12.43 9.50
C ARG A 138 1.92 -11.24 8.55
N LEU A 139 1.35 -10.09 8.92
CA LEU A 139 1.43 -8.88 8.09
C LEU A 139 2.87 -8.44 7.82
N LEU A 140 3.74 -8.47 8.84
CA LEU A 140 5.17 -8.12 8.69
C LEU A 140 5.96 -9.14 7.85
N ARG A 141 5.56 -10.41 7.89
CA ARG A 141 6.15 -11.45 7.03
C ARG A 141 5.73 -11.27 5.57
N ASP A 142 4.45 -10.98 5.36
CA ASP A 142 3.87 -10.84 4.02
C ASP A 142 4.30 -9.50 3.39
N ASN A 143 4.63 -8.49 4.21
CA ASN A 143 5.10 -7.17 3.80
C ASN A 143 6.47 -6.81 4.43
N PRO A 144 7.59 -7.40 3.98
CA PRO A 144 8.90 -7.22 4.61
C PRO A 144 9.41 -5.76 4.60
N SER A 145 8.99 -4.94 3.62
CA SER A 145 9.32 -3.51 3.56
C SER A 145 8.71 -2.70 4.71
N LEU A 146 7.65 -3.20 5.37
CA LEU A 146 7.06 -2.55 6.54
C LEU A 146 7.84 -2.81 7.83
N GLN A 147 8.80 -3.75 7.84
CA GLN A 147 9.64 -4.00 9.01
C GLN A 147 10.50 -2.79 9.38
N SER A 148 11.03 -2.06 8.38
CA SER A 148 11.82 -0.84 8.62
C SER A 148 10.97 0.31 9.18
N GLN A 149 9.66 0.29 8.94
CA GLN A 149 8.72 1.29 9.44
C GLN A 149 8.08 0.89 10.77
N PHE A 150 8.37 -0.32 11.29
CA PHE A 150 7.65 -0.89 12.41
C PHE A 150 7.78 -0.07 13.70
N ALA A 151 8.94 0.55 13.94
CA ALA A 151 9.14 1.43 15.07
C ALA A 151 8.21 2.65 15.03
N THR A 152 8.09 3.31 13.88
CA THR A 152 7.18 4.45 13.68
C THR A 152 5.72 4.02 13.85
N ILE A 153 5.33 2.90 13.25
CA ILE A 153 3.97 2.35 13.38
C ILE A 153 3.66 2.02 14.84
N ASN A 154 4.63 1.55 15.62
CA ASN A 154 4.45 1.27 17.04
C ASN A 154 4.19 2.53 17.86
N THR A 155 4.90 3.63 17.59
CA THR A 155 4.65 4.92 18.26
C THR A 155 3.22 5.39 18.01
N GLU A 156 2.79 5.42 16.74
CA GLU A 156 1.42 5.81 16.36
C GLU A 156 0.36 4.87 16.98
N ALA A 157 0.63 3.57 16.96
CA ALA A 157 -0.25 2.57 17.55
C ALA A 157 -0.35 2.69 19.07
N TYR A 158 0.73 3.09 19.75
CA TYR A 158 0.75 3.27 21.19
C TYR A 158 -0.15 4.43 21.64
N GLU A 159 -0.11 5.58 20.94
CA GLU A 159 -1.01 6.70 21.20
C GLU A 159 -2.48 6.26 21.11
N SER A 160 -2.81 5.56 20.03
CA SER A 160 -4.13 4.95 19.84
C SER A 160 -4.48 3.93 20.94
N ALA A 161 -3.52 3.15 21.41
CA ALA A 161 -3.71 2.14 22.45
C ALA A 161 -4.04 2.75 23.81
N VAL A 162 -3.39 3.86 24.19
CA VAL A 162 -3.65 4.58 25.43
C VAL A 162 -5.09 5.11 25.44
N LEU A 163 -5.54 5.77 24.36
CA LEU A 163 -6.92 6.26 24.25
C LEU A 163 -7.95 5.14 24.38
N LYS A 164 -7.71 4.00 23.72
CA LYS A 164 -8.58 2.82 23.84
C LYS A 164 -8.55 2.23 25.26
N ALA A 165 -7.39 2.22 25.92
CA ALA A 165 -7.26 1.73 27.29
C ALA A 165 -7.98 2.64 28.29
N VAL A 166 -7.90 3.96 28.13
CA VAL A 166 -8.68 4.93 28.92
C VAL A 166 -10.18 4.64 28.79
N ALA A 167 -10.67 4.50 27.55
CA ALA A 167 -12.07 4.20 27.28
C ALA A 167 -12.54 2.87 27.90
N ASP A 168 -11.73 1.81 27.79
CA ASP A 168 -12.10 0.48 28.30
C ASP A 168 -11.98 0.39 29.85
N THR A 169 -10.96 1.02 30.43
CA THR A 169 -10.64 0.85 31.85
C THR A 169 -11.28 1.91 32.75
N HIS A 170 -11.74 3.03 32.17
CA HIS A 170 -12.20 4.23 32.88
C HIS A 170 -11.16 4.81 33.85
N LYS A 171 -9.86 4.53 33.61
CA LYS A 171 -8.74 5.16 34.34
C LYS A 171 -8.34 6.46 33.65
N ALA A 172 -7.81 7.41 34.40
CA ALA A 172 -7.28 8.64 33.84
C ALA A 172 -6.11 8.34 32.91
N GLU A 173 -5.97 9.11 31.82
CA GLU A 173 -4.89 8.96 30.84
C GLU A 173 -3.51 9.02 31.47
N THR A 174 -3.34 9.88 32.48
CA THR A 174 -2.11 10.02 33.29
C THR A 174 -1.72 8.77 34.08
N THR A 175 -2.58 7.77 34.15
CA THR A 175 -2.26 6.46 34.76
C THR A 175 -1.33 5.64 33.87
N PHE A 176 -1.39 5.88 32.56
CA PHE A 176 -0.61 5.16 31.57
C PHE A 176 0.67 5.95 31.22
N PRO A 177 1.75 5.26 30.80
CA PRO A 177 2.96 5.95 30.36
C PRO A 177 2.67 6.82 29.14
N SER A 178 3.22 8.04 29.08
CA SER A 178 2.89 8.99 28.01
C SER A 178 3.55 8.66 26.68
N THR A 179 4.59 7.82 26.69
CA THR A 179 5.22 7.27 25.47
C THR A 179 5.46 5.77 25.62
N PHE A 180 5.66 5.09 24.49
CA PHE A 180 5.94 3.65 24.50
C PHE A 180 7.21 3.33 25.28
N GLU A 181 8.26 4.15 25.19
CA GLU A 181 9.55 3.95 25.85
C GLU A 181 9.40 3.94 27.37
N GLN A 182 8.49 4.75 27.92
CA GLN A 182 8.22 4.79 29.37
C GLN A 182 7.57 3.50 29.90
N THR A 183 7.03 2.64 29.03
CA THR A 183 6.54 1.31 29.45
C THR A 183 7.68 0.37 29.85
N GLY A 184 8.90 0.64 29.38
CA GLY A 184 10.05 -0.26 29.51
C GLY A 184 9.98 -1.51 28.63
N TRP A 185 9.01 -1.61 27.72
CA TRP A 185 8.86 -2.73 26.80
C TRP A 185 9.68 -2.52 25.52
N THR A 186 10.13 -3.63 24.96
CA THR A 186 10.76 -3.66 23.62
C THR A 186 9.76 -4.12 22.56
N LEU A 187 10.02 -3.80 21.30
CA LEU A 187 9.20 -4.27 20.17
C LEU A 187 9.18 -5.80 20.08
N GLU A 188 10.32 -6.42 20.39
CA GLU A 188 10.49 -7.86 20.46
C GLU A 188 9.58 -8.47 21.53
N GLN A 189 9.57 -7.90 22.74
CA GLN A 189 8.67 -8.31 23.82
C GLN A 189 7.21 -8.14 23.47
N VAL A 190 6.82 -7.02 22.84
CA VAL A 190 5.43 -6.79 22.42
C VAL A 190 4.94 -7.94 21.53
N LEU A 191 5.80 -8.44 20.64
CA LEU A 191 5.48 -9.53 19.71
C LEU A 191 5.75 -10.94 20.26
N ASP A 192 6.47 -11.08 21.37
CA ASP A 192 6.74 -12.36 22.02
C ASP A 192 5.44 -13.00 22.55
N MET A 193 5.18 -14.27 22.20
CA MET A 193 3.94 -14.95 22.60
C MET A 193 3.80 -15.12 24.12
N ASP A 194 4.91 -15.16 24.83
CA ASP A 194 4.96 -15.45 26.27
C ASP A 194 5.16 -14.19 27.13
N PHE A 195 5.43 -13.04 26.51
CA PHE A 195 5.55 -11.79 27.22
C PHE A 195 4.19 -11.28 27.72
N TYR A 196 4.12 -10.97 29.02
CA TYR A 196 3.04 -10.22 29.63
C TYR A 196 3.64 -9.28 30.68
N PRO A 197 3.22 -8.00 30.73
CA PRO A 197 3.84 -6.99 31.59
C PRO A 197 3.42 -7.18 33.06
N ASN A 198 4.07 -8.12 33.77
CA ASN A 198 4.11 -8.30 35.23
C ASN A 198 5.30 -9.20 35.68
N ASN A 199 6.28 -9.39 34.80
CA ASN A 199 7.49 -10.18 35.06
C ASN A 199 8.71 -9.28 35.35
N VAL A 200 8.50 -8.09 35.90
CA VAL A 200 9.57 -7.23 36.45
C VAL A 200 9.22 -6.92 37.88
#